data_AF-A0A2U1NHC0-F1
#
_entry.id   AF-A0A2U1NHC0-F1
#
_cell.length_a   1.000
_cell.length_b   1.000
_cell.length_c   1.000
_cell.angle_alpha   90.00
_cell.angle_beta   90.00
_cell.angle_gamma   90.00
#
_symmetry.space_group_name_H-M   'P 1'
#
loop_
_entity.id
_entity.type
_entity.pdbx_description
1 polymer ?
#
loop_
_entity_poly.entity_id
_entity_poly.type
_entity_poly.pdbx_seq_one_letter_code
_entity_poly.pdbx_strand_id
1 'polypeptide(L)'
;MEIKIRSIQIIKPSKPTPENQRSFKLSLFDQLAAFSNIDLILYYKSSCEVNITDRRSQLVNSLSEVLTSYYPLAGRIKEDGLEVDCCDQGVKYLETRVTMTHDSFLKEGPRIDDIR
;
A
#
# COMPACT_ATOMS: atom_id res chain seq x y z
N MET A 1 2.94 -20.51 -10.77
CA MET A 1 3.62 -19.74 -9.71
C MET A 1 2.85 -19.94 -8.41
N GLU A 2 3.49 -20.37 -7.31
CA GLU A 2 2.80 -20.51 -6.01
C GLU A 2 3.09 -19.28 -5.14
N ILE A 3 2.04 -18.59 -4.69
CA ILE A 3 2.13 -17.40 -3.81
C ILE A 3 1.61 -17.79 -2.42
N LYS A 4 2.45 -17.67 -1.40
CA LYS A 4 2.07 -17.92 -0.01
C LYS A 4 2.00 -16.60 0.76
N ILE A 5 0.83 -16.29 1.30
CA ILE A 5 0.67 -15.15 2.21
C ILE A 5 1.42 -15.45 3.51
N ARG A 6 2.32 -14.55 3.92
CA ARG A 6 3.04 -14.63 5.20
C ARG A 6 2.36 -13.82 6.28
N SER A 7 1.95 -12.60 5.97
CA SER A 7 1.27 -11.71 6.91
C SER A 7 0.37 -10.72 6.20
N ILE A 8 -0.68 -10.31 6.90
CA ILE A 8 -1.57 -9.21 6.53
C ILE A 8 -1.62 -8.28 7.73
N GLN A 9 -1.33 -7.01 7.50
CA GLN A 9 -1.27 -6.00 8.56
C GLN A 9 -1.96 -4.73 8.08
N ILE A 10 -2.45 -3.94 9.04
CA ILE A 10 -2.94 -2.59 8.79
C ILE A 10 -1.92 -1.63 9.38
N ILE A 11 -1.28 -0.84 8.53
CA ILE A 11 -0.27 0.14 8.93
C ILE A 11 -0.95 1.49 9.12
N LYS A 12 -0.84 2.01 10.34
CA LYS A 12 -1.37 3.33 10.71
C LYS A 12 -0.25 4.38 10.67
N PRO A 13 -0.61 5.68 10.58
CA PRO A 13 0.33 6.76 10.81
C PRO A 13 1.06 6.59 12.15
N SER A 14 2.35 6.94 12.20
CA SER A 14 3.15 6.83 13.42
C SER A 14 2.76 7.87 14.47
N LYS A 15 2.14 8.97 14.05
CA LYS A 15 1.48 9.95 14.93
C LYS A 15 0.03 10.10 14.53
N PRO A 16 -0.88 10.27 15.51
CA PRO A 16 -2.30 10.41 15.21
C PRO A 16 -2.59 11.68 14.41
N THR A 17 -3.57 11.59 13.52
CA THR A 17 -4.04 12.74 12.76
C THR A 17 -4.72 13.75 13.70
N PRO A 18 -4.28 15.02 13.72
CA PRO A 18 -4.89 16.08 14.53
C PRO A 18 -6.39 16.21 14.25
N GLU A 19 -7.19 16.55 15.27
CA GLU A 19 -8.66 16.61 15.14
C GLU A 19 -9.13 17.58 14.04
N ASN A 20 -8.44 18.70 13.87
CA ASN A 20 -8.73 19.70 12.84
C ASN A 20 -8.35 19.25 11.41
N GLN A 21 -7.73 18.08 11.25
CA GLN A 21 -7.30 17.49 9.97
C GLN A 21 -8.03 16.17 9.66
N ARG A 22 -9.04 15.80 10.45
CA ARG A 22 -9.79 14.54 10.25
C ARG A 22 -10.70 14.50 9.02
N SER A 23 -10.93 15.63 8.36
CA SER A 23 -11.67 15.69 7.09
C SER A 23 -10.77 16.29 6.02
N PHE A 24 -10.62 15.56 4.91
CA PHE A 24 -9.96 16.02 3.71
C PHE A 24 -10.97 16.13 2.57
N LYS A 25 -11.28 17.35 2.14
CA LYS A 25 -12.27 17.62 1.08
C LYS A 25 -11.71 17.30 -0.29
N LEU A 26 -12.46 16.53 -1.07
CA LEU A 26 -12.14 16.21 -2.45
C LEU A 26 -12.53 17.37 -3.36
N SER A 27 -11.65 17.72 -4.29
CA SER A 27 -11.91 18.77 -5.27
C SER A 27 -12.90 18.33 -6.34
N LEU A 28 -13.36 19.26 -7.18
CA LEU A 28 -14.21 18.93 -8.33
C LEU A 28 -13.52 17.92 -9.27
N PHE A 29 -12.21 18.00 -9.44
CA PHE A 29 -11.48 17.06 -10.30
C PHE A 29 -11.43 15.65 -9.70
N ASP A 30 -11.29 15.55 -8.38
CA ASP A 30 -11.31 14.27 -7.68
C ASP A 30 -12.70 13.62 -7.77
N GLN A 31 -13.77 14.40 -7.70
CA GLN A 31 -15.15 13.92 -7.81
C GLN A 31 -15.55 13.49 -9.24
N LEU A 32 -14.94 14.11 -10.25
CA LEU A 32 -15.14 13.74 -11.66
C LEU A 32 -14.28 12.55 -12.09
N ALA A 33 -13.23 12.23 -11.35
CA ALA A 33 -12.35 11.10 -11.64
C ALA A 33 -13.09 9.76 -11.45
N ALA A 34 -12.66 8.74 -12.18
CA ALA A 34 -13.18 7.40 -11.98
C ALA A 34 -12.77 6.86 -10.60
N PHE A 35 -13.73 6.29 -9.87
CA PHE A 35 -13.48 5.57 -8.62
C PHE A 35 -12.75 4.25 -8.90
N SER A 36 -11.44 4.31 -9.07
CA SER A 36 -10.58 3.16 -9.33
C SER A 36 -9.21 3.32 -8.68
N ASN A 37 -8.58 2.20 -8.33
CA ASN A 37 -7.22 2.20 -7.83
C ASN A 37 -6.23 2.30 -9.00
N ILE A 38 -5.11 3.00 -8.77
CA ILE A 38 -3.97 2.98 -9.69
C ILE A 38 -3.07 1.82 -9.29
N ASP A 39 -2.97 0.82 -10.16
CA ASP A 39 -2.11 -0.34 -9.93
C ASP A 39 -0.67 -0.03 -10.38
N LEU A 40 0.28 -0.07 -9.44
CA LEU A 40 1.71 0.14 -9.69
C LEU A 40 2.52 -1.03 -9.13
N ILE A 41 3.38 -1.62 -9.96
CA ILE A 41 4.26 -2.72 -9.57
C ILE A 41 5.72 -2.31 -9.82
N LEU A 42 6.55 -2.43 -8.77
CA LEU A 42 7.97 -2.12 -8.81
C LEU A 42 8.80 -3.38 -8.49
N TYR A 43 9.79 -3.67 -9.34
CA TYR A 43 10.69 -4.81 -9.18
C TYR A 43 12.06 -4.35 -8.73
N TYR A 44 12.59 -4.99 -7.68
CA TYR A 44 13.89 -4.68 -7.12
C TYR A 44 14.77 -5.94 -7.12
N LYS A 45 15.96 -5.83 -7.71
CA LYS A 45 16.95 -6.90 -7.65
C LYS A 45 17.44 -7.05 -6.20
N SER A 46 17.58 -8.30 -5.75
CA SER A 46 18.17 -8.57 -4.44
C SER A 46 19.63 -8.11 -4.42
N SER A 47 20.01 -7.30 -3.43
CA SER A 47 21.43 -7.10 -3.09
C SER A 47 21.79 -8.03 -1.94
N CYS A 48 22.95 -8.66 -2.00
CA CYS A 48 23.37 -9.69 -1.05
C CYS A 48 23.66 -9.16 0.37
N GLU A 49 23.63 -7.85 0.58
CA GLU A 49 24.19 -7.19 1.76
C GLU A 49 23.17 -6.92 2.88
N VAL A 50 21.87 -7.05 2.62
CA VAL A 50 20.84 -6.65 3.60
C VAL A 50 19.90 -7.80 3.92
N ASN A 51 19.71 -8.05 5.22
CA ASN A 51 18.77 -9.05 5.72
C ASN A 51 17.32 -8.70 5.33
N ILE A 52 16.58 -9.68 4.82
CA ILE A 52 15.17 -9.52 4.40
C ILE A 52 14.28 -9.05 5.56
N THR A 53 14.56 -9.52 6.78
CA THR A 53 13.82 -9.11 7.99
C THR A 53 13.99 -7.61 8.24
N ASP A 54 15.21 -7.09 8.11
CA ASP A 54 15.50 -5.67 8.34
C ASP A 54 14.81 -4.80 7.30
N ARG A 55 14.79 -5.22 6.03
CA ARG A 55 14.06 -4.51 4.96
C ARG A 55 12.57 -4.43 5.21
N ARG A 56 11.95 -5.53 5.67
CA ARG A 56 10.52 -5.55 5.97
C ARG A 56 10.18 -4.58 7.09
N SER A 57 10.96 -4.60 8.17
CA SER A 57 10.80 -3.66 9.28
C SER A 57 10.97 -2.21 8.81
N GLN A 58 11.98 -1.94 7.97
CA GLN A 58 12.19 -0.61 7.39
C GLN A 58 11.01 -0.15 6.53
N LEU A 59 10.45 -1.01 5.67
CA LEU A 59 9.29 -0.68 4.84
C LEU A 59 8.06 -0.36 5.69
N VAL A 60 7.77 -1.19 6.70
CA VAL A 60 6.62 -0.98 7.59
C VAL A 60 6.78 0.32 8.40
N ASN A 61 7.96 0.56 8.97
CA ASN A 61 8.22 1.75 9.79
C ASN A 61 8.19 3.02 8.96
N SER A 62 8.89 3.04 7.82
CA SER A 62 8.90 4.21 6.92
C SER A 62 7.51 4.52 6.36
N LEU A 63 6.70 3.50 6.06
CA LEU A 63 5.31 3.69 5.66
C LEU A 63 4.49 4.32 6.79
N SER A 64 4.62 3.82 8.02
CA SER A 64 3.95 4.42 9.19
C SER A 64 4.36 5.89 9.40
N GLU A 65 5.64 6.20 9.26
CA GLU A 65 6.16 7.56 9.37
C GLU A 65 5.60 8.49 8.28
N VAL A 66 5.68 8.09 7.00
CA VAL A 66 5.23 8.94 5.89
C VAL A 66 3.72 9.15 5.90
N LEU A 67 2.94 8.17 6.38
CA LEU A 67 1.49 8.31 6.55
C LEU A 67 1.11 9.39 7.56
N THR A 68 2.00 9.83 8.44
CA THR A 68 1.75 11.01 9.29
C THR A 68 1.62 12.28 8.45
N SER A 69 2.46 12.43 7.42
CA SER A 69 2.38 13.58 6.51
C SER A 69 1.33 13.41 5.42
N TYR A 70 1.05 12.16 5.02
CA TYR A 70 0.05 11.79 4.02
C TYR A 70 -1.17 11.12 4.66
N TYR A 71 -1.64 11.68 5.77
CA TYR A 71 -2.72 11.13 6.59
C TYR A 71 -4.02 10.80 5.85
N PRO A 72 -4.44 11.51 4.77
CA PRO A 72 -5.65 11.12 4.04
C PRO A 72 -5.55 9.71 3.43
N LEU A 73 -4.35 9.23 3.10
CA LEU A 73 -4.15 7.89 2.56
C LEU A 73 -4.42 6.79 3.59
N ALA A 74 -4.37 7.10 4.88
CA ALA A 74 -4.76 6.19 5.95
C ALA A 74 -6.27 6.25 6.28
N GLY A 75 -7.02 7.15 5.65
CA GLY A 75 -8.45 7.35 5.87
C GLY A 75 -9.35 6.47 5.01
N ARG A 76 -10.65 6.81 4.95
CA ARG A 76 -11.64 6.19 4.05
C ARG A 76 -12.45 7.27 3.35
N ILE A 77 -12.68 7.13 2.05
CA ILE A 77 -13.62 7.98 1.32
C ILE A 77 -15.01 7.77 1.91
N LYS A 78 -15.73 8.85 2.24
CA LYS A 78 -17.10 8.78 2.74
C LYS A 78 -18.07 8.31 1.67
N GLU A 79 -19.23 7.84 2.10
CA GLU A 79 -20.26 7.30 1.19
C GLU A 79 -20.76 8.33 0.17
N ASP A 80 -20.76 9.62 0.53
CA ASP A 80 -21.13 10.71 -0.39
C ASP A 80 -20.05 11.03 -1.44
N GLY A 81 -18.84 10.47 -1.31
CA GLY A 81 -17.72 10.69 -2.22
C GLY A 81 -17.16 12.11 -2.21
N LEU A 82 -17.48 12.93 -1.20
CA LEU A 82 -17.08 14.35 -1.15
C LEU A 82 -15.82 14.61 -0.32
N GLU A 83 -15.52 13.71 0.62
CA GLU A 83 -14.38 13.86 1.51
C GLU A 83 -13.83 12.50 1.96
N VAL A 84 -12.59 12.53 2.43
CA VAL A 84 -11.95 11.42 3.12
C VAL A 84 -12.08 11.64 4.63
N ASP A 85 -12.61 10.64 5.32
CA ASP A 85 -12.59 10.50 6.77
C ASP A 85 -11.20 10.01 7.21
N CYS A 86 -10.38 10.92 7.72
CA CYS A 86 -9.00 10.70 8.12
C CYS A 86 -8.91 10.27 9.60
N CYS A 87 -9.56 9.17 9.96
CA CYS A 87 -9.58 8.60 11.31
C CYS A 87 -8.55 7.48 11.53
N ASP A 88 -7.39 7.56 10.86
CA ASP A 88 -6.25 6.66 11.01
C ASP A 88 -6.64 5.16 10.92
N GLN A 89 -7.60 4.82 10.05
CA GLN A 89 -7.99 3.43 9.79
C GLN A 89 -6.82 2.62 9.22
N GLY A 90 -5.84 3.28 8.61
CA GLY A 90 -4.60 2.70 8.11
C GLY A 90 -4.72 2.06 6.73
N VAL A 91 -3.56 1.65 6.20
CA VAL A 91 -3.41 1.02 4.88
C VAL A 91 -3.10 -0.47 5.01
N LYS A 92 -3.59 -1.28 4.06
CA LYS A 92 -3.35 -2.72 4.06
C LYS A 92 -1.94 -3.02 3.53
N TYR A 93 -1.11 -3.64 4.36
CA TYR A 93 0.20 -4.17 3.98
C TYR A 93 0.10 -5.70 3.90
N LEU A 94 0.28 -6.24 2.69
CA LEU A 94 0.28 -7.67 2.42
C LEU A 94 1.70 -8.12 2.13
N GLU A 95 2.10 -9.17 2.83
CA GLU A 95 3.41 -9.76 2.65
C GLU A 95 3.29 -11.19 2.16
N THR A 96 3.96 -11.49 1.06
CA THR A 96 3.92 -12.83 0.44
C THR A 96 5.32 -13.40 0.27
N ARG A 97 5.38 -14.71 0.03
CA ARG A 97 6.56 -15.43 -0.42
C ARG A 97 6.19 -16.19 -1.69
N VAL A 98 7.01 -16.04 -2.71
CA VAL A 98 6.88 -16.76 -3.98
C VAL A 98 7.99 -17.81 -4.04
N THR A 99 7.67 -19.00 -4.55
CA THR A 99 8.64 -20.12 -4.67
C THR A 99 9.58 -20.00 -5.87
N MET A 100 9.38 -19.00 -6.73
CA MET A 100 10.14 -18.75 -7.95
C MET A 100 11.19 -17.64 -7.74
N THR A 101 12.29 -17.70 -8.49
CA THR A 101 13.32 -16.64 -8.46
C THR A 101 12.82 -15.38 -9.17
N HIS A 102 13.37 -14.23 -8.78
CA HIS A 102 13.05 -12.95 -9.42
C HIS A 102 13.34 -12.96 -10.94
N ASP A 103 14.47 -13.53 -11.35
CA ASP A 103 14.85 -13.56 -12.77
C ASP A 103 13.94 -14.48 -13.60
N SER A 104 13.52 -15.62 -13.05
CA SER A 104 12.51 -16.48 -13.69
C SER A 104 11.16 -15.76 -13.78
N PHE A 105 10.76 -15.07 -12.72
CA PHE A 105 9.52 -14.28 -12.70
C PHE A 105 9.49 -13.21 -13.80
N LEU A 106 10.58 -12.44 -13.93
CA LEU A 106 10.67 -11.37 -14.94
C LEU A 106 10.72 -11.90 -16.37
N LYS A 107 11.30 -13.08 -16.60
CA LYS A 107 11.38 -13.70 -17.93
C LYS A 107 10.06 -14.31 -18.38
N GLU A 108 9.34 -14.95 -17.47
CA GLU A 108 8.10 -15.65 -17.79
C GLU A 108 6.87 -14.73 -17.77
N GLY A 109 6.93 -13.64 -16.98
CA GLY A 109 5.81 -12.72 -16.76
C GLY A 109 4.61 -13.40 -16.08
N PRO A 110 3.66 -12.64 -15.52
CA PRO A 110 2.37 -13.21 -15.19
C PRO A 110 1.67 -13.62 -16.49
N ARG A 111 1.32 -14.91 -16.63
CA ARG A 111 0.45 -15.35 -17.73
C ARG A 111 -0.94 -14.75 -17.47
N ILE A 112 -1.46 -14.02 -18.45
CA ILE A 112 -2.73 -13.28 -18.36
C ILE A 112 -3.91 -14.19 -17.98
N ASP A 113 -3.79 -15.50 -18.23
CA ASP A 113 -4.82 -16.50 -17.92
C ASP A 113 -5.06 -16.75 -16.41
N ASP A 114 -4.14 -16.33 -15.53
CA ASP A 114 -4.20 -16.61 -14.08
C ASP A 114 -4.90 -15.51 -13.25
N ILE A 115 -5.39 -14.43 -13.89
CA ILE A 115 -6.11 -13.33 -13.22
C ILE A 115 -7.61 -13.46 -13.51
N ARG A 116 -8.30 -14.30 -12.74
CA ARG A 116 -9.77 -14.38 -12.72
C ARG A 116 -10.31 -14.42 -11.31
#